data_AF-A0ABD4RJZ1-F1
#
_entry.id   AF-A0ABD4RJZ1-F1
#
_cell.length_a   1.000
_cell.length_b   1.000
_cell.length_c   1.000
_cell.angle_alpha   90.00
_cell.angle_beta   90.00
_cell.angle_gamma   90.00
#
_symmetry.space_group_name_H-M   'P 1'
#
loop_
_entity.id
_entity.type
_entity.pdbx_description
1 polymer ?
#
loop_
_entity_poly.entity_id
_entity_poly.type
_entity_poly.pdbx_seq_one_letter_code
_entity_poly.pdbx_strand_id
1 'polypeptide(L)'
;MKRFALVTLIIVMTSSIVGCTNKKVEQPPVNENQAQSSDQGSPQQNTPQSDSNIIEKSKDDIKDLYEDLKDELKEQKNNFNSKEWDEFTKEFNEEKNKVKDVVKDNYLNEAITHLEELYTEYDTAIKEQKDINKERIESIKTKIEEILKK
;
A
#
# COMPACT_ATOMS: atom_id res chain seq x y z
N MET A 1 7.56 -15.66 11.24
CA MET A 1 6.12 -15.81 11.65
C MET A 1 5.66 -14.66 12.55
N LYS A 2 4.64 -13.91 12.08
CA LYS A 2 4.09 -12.65 12.67
C LYS A 2 5.13 -11.51 12.63
N ARG A 3 4.80 -10.28 12.23
CA ARG A 3 3.53 -9.56 12.47
C ARG A 3 3.24 -8.55 11.33
N PHE A 4 2.08 -8.64 10.70
CA PHE A 4 1.41 -7.46 10.14
C PHE A 4 -0.02 -7.38 10.69
N ALA A 5 -0.42 -6.17 11.07
CA ALA A 5 -1.59 -5.95 11.91
C ALA A 5 -2.87 -5.87 11.07
N LEU A 6 -3.93 -6.53 11.54
CA LEU A 6 -5.28 -6.46 10.99
C LEU A 6 -5.80 -5.02 10.94
N VAL A 7 -5.75 -4.40 9.76
CA VAL A 7 -6.52 -3.19 9.46
C VAL A 7 -7.96 -3.62 9.21
N THR A 8 -8.80 -3.48 10.25
CA THR A 8 -10.20 -3.89 10.21
C THR A 8 -11.00 -2.94 9.32
N LEU A 9 -11.38 -3.39 8.12
CA LEU A 9 -12.20 -2.63 7.18
C LEU A 9 -13.65 -2.52 7.70
N ILE A 10 -14.03 -1.35 8.21
CA ILE A 10 -15.43 -1.06 8.58
C ILE A 10 -16.21 -0.70 7.31
N ILE A 11 -16.94 -1.65 6.75
CA ILE A 11 -17.88 -1.40 5.65
C ILE A 11 -19.19 -0.84 6.22
N VAL A 12 -19.38 0.48 6.10
CA VAL A 12 -20.69 1.11 6.34
C VAL A 12 -21.53 1.00 5.07
N MET A 13 -22.47 0.06 5.04
CA MET A 13 -23.52 0.03 4.02
C MET A 13 -24.62 1.04 4.37
N THR A 14 -24.72 2.14 3.64
CA THR A 14 -25.89 3.04 3.67
C THR A 14 -26.67 2.97 2.37
N SER A 15 -27.43 1.88 2.21
CA SER A 15 -28.52 1.83 1.22
C SER A 15 -29.73 2.59 1.76
N SER A 16 -30.06 3.75 1.19
CA SER A 16 -31.40 4.35 1.28
C SER A 16 -31.66 5.28 0.11
N ILE A 17 -32.54 4.83 -0.78
CA ILE A 17 -33.16 5.64 -1.85
C ILE A 17 -34.46 6.23 -1.27
N VAL A 18 -34.99 7.27 -1.95
CA VAL A 18 -36.39 7.75 -2.00
C VAL A 18 -36.63 9.13 -1.37
N GLY A 19 -37.26 10.02 -2.15
CA GLY A 19 -38.16 11.03 -1.60
C GLY A 19 -37.99 12.46 -2.11
N CYS A 20 -38.65 12.81 -3.23
CA CYS A 20 -38.92 14.23 -3.54
C CYS A 20 -40.16 14.70 -2.77
N THR A 21 -40.09 15.82 -2.04
CA THR A 21 -41.20 16.80 -1.93
C THR A 21 -40.71 18.16 -1.45
N ASN A 22 -41.10 19.23 -2.15
CA ASN A 22 -40.96 20.61 -1.69
C ASN A 22 -41.96 20.93 -0.57
N LYS A 23 -41.56 21.74 0.43
CA LYS A 23 -42.42 22.79 1.03
C LYS A 23 -41.58 23.83 1.79
N LYS A 24 -41.92 25.10 1.56
CA LYS A 24 -41.45 26.32 2.24
C LYS A 24 -42.46 26.67 3.34
N VAL A 25 -42.04 27.31 4.46
CA VAL A 25 -42.79 28.37 5.21
C VAL A 25 -42.01 28.84 6.48
N GLU A 26 -41.83 30.16 6.56
CA GLU A 26 -41.71 31.13 7.70
C GLU A 26 -40.94 30.89 9.03
N GLN A 27 -40.64 32.02 9.68
CA GLN A 27 -39.87 32.28 10.93
C GLN A 27 -40.58 33.40 11.73
N PRO A 28 -40.24 33.70 13.02
CA PRO A 28 -39.30 33.02 13.93
C PRO A 28 -40.01 32.37 15.16
N PRO A 29 -40.12 32.88 16.42
CA PRO A 29 -39.68 34.13 17.07
C PRO A 29 -38.49 33.94 18.07
N VAL A 30 -38.59 34.40 19.33
CA VAL A 30 -37.52 34.57 20.37
C VAL A 30 -38.04 34.22 21.79
N ASN A 31 -37.31 33.45 22.62
CA ASN A 31 -36.70 33.93 23.88
C ASN A 31 -35.76 32.89 24.59
N GLU A 32 -35.05 33.35 25.63
CA GLU A 32 -33.84 32.79 26.25
C GLU A 32 -33.94 31.50 27.13
N ASN A 33 -32.75 30.88 27.26
CA ASN A 33 -32.13 30.28 28.46
C ASN A 33 -32.11 28.74 28.73
N GLN A 34 -30.88 28.31 29.04
CA GLN A 34 -30.37 27.09 29.70
C GLN A 34 -30.27 25.71 29.01
N ALA A 35 -28.99 25.33 28.85
CA ALA A 35 -28.35 24.06 29.23
C ALA A 35 -28.14 22.93 28.18
N GLN A 36 -26.85 22.58 28.04
CA GLN A 36 -26.28 21.31 27.58
C GLN A 36 -26.73 20.73 26.22
N SER A 37 -25.84 20.79 25.23
CA SER A 37 -24.95 19.65 24.93
C SER A 37 -23.87 19.99 23.90
N SER A 38 -22.84 19.14 23.85
CA SER A 38 -21.67 19.18 22.99
C SER A 38 -22.01 19.29 21.50
N ASP A 39 -21.42 20.27 20.81
CA ASP A 39 -20.59 20.02 19.62
C ASP A 39 -19.73 21.26 19.29
N GLN A 40 -18.50 21.03 18.85
CA GLN A 40 -17.94 21.61 17.62
C GLN A 40 -16.54 21.03 17.43
N GLY A 41 -16.43 20.15 16.44
CA GLY A 41 -15.21 19.41 16.16
C GLY A 41 -13.98 20.30 15.95
N SER A 42 -12.83 19.81 16.41
CA SER A 42 -11.53 20.27 15.95
C SER A 42 -11.51 20.29 14.43
N PRO A 43 -10.97 21.34 13.77
CA PRO A 43 -10.66 21.25 12.35
C PRO A 43 -9.60 20.17 12.20
N GLN A 44 -10.01 18.97 11.77
CA GLN A 44 -9.09 17.92 11.39
C GLN A 44 -8.29 18.47 10.21
N GLN A 45 -7.03 18.83 10.49
CA GLN A 45 -6.13 19.41 9.50
C GLN A 45 -5.86 18.37 8.41
N ASN A 46 -6.67 18.42 7.34
CA ASN A 46 -6.26 18.00 6.02
C ASN A 46 -5.20 18.99 5.52
N THR A 47 -4.05 19.00 6.19
CA THR A 47 -2.83 19.59 5.65
C THR A 47 -2.59 18.89 4.32
N PRO A 48 -2.45 19.62 3.20
CA PRO A 48 -2.03 18.99 1.95
C PRO A 48 -0.72 18.26 2.22
N GLN A 49 -0.75 16.93 2.14
CA GLN A 49 0.46 16.13 2.28
C GLN A 49 1.38 16.53 1.14
N SER A 50 2.49 17.22 1.46
CA SER A 50 3.37 17.74 0.43
C SER A 50 3.89 16.59 -0.43
N ASP A 51 4.13 16.84 -1.72
CA ASP A 51 4.59 15.80 -2.63
C ASP A 51 5.89 15.13 -2.12
N SER A 52 6.73 15.88 -1.39
CA SER A 52 7.91 15.35 -0.68
C SER A 52 7.57 14.27 0.35
N ASN A 53 6.50 14.42 1.14
CA ASN A 53 6.06 13.42 2.10
C ASN A 53 5.44 12.18 1.40
N ILE A 54 4.90 12.35 0.20
CA ILE A 54 4.40 11.23 -0.62
C ILE A 54 5.57 10.44 -1.20
N ILE A 55 6.63 11.12 -1.67
CA ILE A 55 7.84 10.50 -2.23
C ILE A 55 8.59 9.69 -1.17
N GLU A 56 8.89 10.26 0.00
CA GLU A 56 9.59 9.51 1.07
C GLU A 56 8.78 8.31 1.55
N LYS A 57 7.45 8.45 1.75
CA LYS A 57 6.60 7.30 2.09
C LYS A 57 6.63 6.23 1.01
N SER A 58 6.54 6.62 -0.26
CA SER A 58 6.59 5.69 -1.39
C SER A 58 7.91 4.93 -1.45
N LYS A 59 9.02 5.60 -1.12
CA LYS A 59 10.37 5.04 -1.06
C LYS A 59 10.51 4.04 0.09
N ASP A 60 9.93 4.32 1.25
CA ASP A 60 9.84 3.35 2.34
C ASP A 60 8.94 2.15 1.95
N ASP A 61 7.75 2.38 1.38
CA ASP A 61 6.83 1.31 0.95
C ASP A 61 7.50 0.37 -0.09
N ILE A 62 8.30 0.91 -1.04
CA ILE A 62 9.07 0.12 -2.03
C ILE A 62 10.24 -0.64 -1.36
N LYS A 63 10.88 -0.03 -0.36
CA LYS A 63 12.00 -0.63 0.35
C LYS A 63 11.57 -1.80 1.23
N ASP A 64 10.41 -1.71 1.89
CA ASP A 64 9.84 -2.80 2.67
C ASP A 64 9.53 -3.99 1.75
N LEU A 65 8.87 -3.77 0.59
CA LEU A 65 8.68 -4.79 -0.45
C LEU A 65 10.00 -5.44 -0.93
N TYR A 66 11.09 -4.67 -1.02
CA TYR A 66 12.40 -5.19 -1.42
C TYR A 66 13.03 -6.10 -0.36
N GLU A 67 12.95 -5.72 0.92
CA GLU A 67 13.47 -6.54 2.02
C GLU A 67 12.61 -7.78 2.26
N ASP A 68 11.28 -7.69 2.20
CA ASP A 68 10.37 -8.83 2.33
C ASP A 68 10.63 -9.88 1.24
N LEU A 69 10.77 -9.45 -0.03
CA LEU A 69 11.18 -10.33 -1.12
C LEU A 69 12.56 -10.95 -0.85
N LYS A 70 13.55 -10.17 -0.38
CA LYS A 70 14.88 -10.70 -0.05
C LYS A 70 14.86 -11.72 1.09
N ASP A 71 13.97 -11.59 2.07
CA ASP A 71 13.87 -12.50 3.20
C ASP A 71 13.15 -13.80 2.83
N GLU A 72 12.01 -13.72 2.13
CA GLU A 72 11.31 -14.91 1.61
C GLU A 72 12.23 -15.76 0.73
N LEU A 73 13.03 -15.11 -0.13
CA LEU A 73 13.99 -15.80 -1.00
C LEU A 73 15.13 -16.50 -0.24
N LYS A 74 15.48 -16.06 0.97
CA LYS A 74 16.44 -16.77 1.83
C LYS A 74 15.80 -18.01 2.45
N GLU A 75 14.51 -17.94 2.79
CA GLU A 75 13.74 -19.05 3.36
C GLU A 75 13.50 -20.14 2.31
N GLN A 76 12.84 -19.78 1.19
CA GLN A 76 12.45 -20.71 0.13
C GLN A 76 13.65 -21.37 -0.58
N LYS A 77 14.80 -20.68 -0.68
CA LYS A 77 16.03 -21.25 -1.27
C LYS A 77 16.54 -22.49 -0.51
N ASN A 78 16.30 -22.57 0.80
CA ASN A 78 16.79 -23.66 1.64
C ASN A 78 15.71 -24.69 1.97
N ASN A 79 14.43 -24.29 1.96
CA ASN A 79 13.30 -25.12 2.33
C ASN A 79 12.07 -24.78 1.46
N PHE A 80 12.14 -25.06 0.16
CA PHE A 80 11.07 -24.66 -0.76
C PHE A 80 9.73 -25.32 -0.41
N ASN A 81 8.72 -24.48 -0.17
CA ASN A 81 7.34 -24.85 0.07
C ASN A 81 6.44 -24.08 -0.90
N SER A 82 5.96 -24.78 -1.94
CA SER A 82 5.09 -24.18 -2.98
C SER A 82 3.88 -23.44 -2.41
N LYS A 83 3.29 -23.90 -1.29
CA LYS A 83 2.13 -23.24 -0.71
C LYS A 83 2.49 -21.87 -0.12
N GLU A 84 3.59 -21.81 0.63
CA GLU A 84 4.07 -20.56 1.24
C GLU A 84 4.53 -19.59 0.15
N TRP A 85 5.21 -20.08 -0.89
CA TRP A 85 5.61 -19.28 -2.05
C TRP A 85 4.42 -18.73 -2.87
N ASP A 86 3.34 -19.51 -3.05
CA ASP A 86 2.13 -19.05 -3.72
C ASP A 86 1.34 -18.04 -2.86
N GLU A 87 1.32 -18.22 -1.53
CA GLU A 87 0.74 -17.27 -0.57
C GLU A 87 1.53 -15.94 -0.58
N PHE A 88 2.85 -15.99 -0.44
CA PHE A 88 3.74 -14.82 -0.58
C PHE A 88 3.58 -14.13 -1.94
N THR A 89 3.60 -14.90 -3.03
CA THR A 89 3.43 -14.40 -4.41
C THR A 89 2.16 -13.54 -4.53
N LYS A 90 1.06 -14.00 -3.93
CA LYS A 90 -0.21 -13.27 -3.94
C LYS A 90 -0.11 -11.96 -3.13
N GLU A 91 0.39 -12.03 -1.91
CA GLU A 91 0.53 -10.87 -1.01
C GLU A 91 1.47 -9.80 -1.60
N PHE A 92 2.66 -10.21 -2.05
CA PHE A 92 3.63 -9.34 -2.73
C PHE A 92 3.04 -8.64 -3.96
N ASN A 93 2.28 -9.35 -4.81
CA ASN A 93 1.64 -8.74 -5.96
C ASN A 93 0.49 -7.77 -5.57
N GLU A 94 -0.30 -8.10 -4.56
CA GLU A 94 -1.33 -7.20 -4.03
C GLU A 94 -0.72 -5.91 -3.48
N GLU A 95 0.41 -5.99 -2.78
CA GLU A 95 1.08 -4.83 -2.18
C GLU A 95 1.88 -4.00 -3.19
N LYS A 96 2.65 -4.65 -4.07
CA LYS A 96 3.30 -4.00 -5.23
C LYS A 96 2.30 -3.17 -6.05
N ASN A 97 1.09 -3.69 -6.29
CA ASN A 97 0.06 -2.97 -7.03
C ASN A 97 -0.49 -1.76 -6.24
N LYS A 98 -0.74 -1.88 -4.92
CA LYS A 98 -1.13 -0.74 -4.06
C LYS A 98 -0.08 0.38 -4.09
N VAL A 99 1.20 0.01 -4.05
CA VAL A 99 2.32 0.96 -4.15
C VAL A 99 2.36 1.59 -5.54
N LYS A 100 2.28 0.80 -6.62
CA LYS A 100 2.24 1.28 -8.01
C LYS A 100 1.10 2.27 -8.29
N ASP A 101 -0.07 2.08 -7.68
CA ASP A 101 -1.22 2.98 -7.84
C ASP A 101 -1.02 4.35 -7.17
N VAL A 102 -0.16 4.47 -6.16
CA VAL A 102 0.13 5.74 -5.46
C VAL A 102 1.42 6.42 -5.93
N VAL A 103 2.38 5.65 -6.45
CA VAL A 103 3.67 6.17 -6.93
C VAL A 103 3.53 6.88 -8.26
N LYS A 104 3.60 8.22 -8.21
CA LYS A 104 3.59 9.09 -9.40
C LYS A 104 4.99 9.46 -9.91
N ASP A 105 6.01 9.27 -9.10
CA ASP A 105 7.38 9.57 -9.48
C ASP A 105 7.91 8.50 -10.46
N ASN A 106 8.55 8.94 -11.54
CA ASN A 106 9.05 8.02 -12.58
C ASN A 106 10.20 7.15 -12.08
N TYR A 107 11.08 7.69 -11.24
CA TYR A 107 12.26 6.99 -10.76
C TYR A 107 11.89 5.93 -9.72
N LEU A 108 10.91 6.21 -8.86
CA LEU A 108 10.31 5.19 -7.99
C LEU A 108 9.52 4.13 -8.79
N ASN A 109 8.87 4.48 -9.90
CA ASN A 109 8.25 3.49 -10.80
C ASN A 109 9.28 2.56 -11.48
N GLU A 110 10.50 3.04 -11.76
CA GLU A 110 11.61 2.19 -12.20
C GLU A 110 12.00 1.16 -11.13
N ALA A 111 12.00 1.51 -9.84
CA ALA A 111 12.27 0.54 -8.77
C ALA A 111 11.16 -0.51 -8.64
N ILE A 112 9.88 -0.13 -8.78
CA ILE A 112 8.76 -1.09 -8.83
C ILE A 112 8.91 -2.05 -10.01
N THR A 113 9.35 -1.54 -11.16
CA THR A 113 9.63 -2.36 -12.36
C THR A 113 10.78 -3.34 -12.09
N HIS A 114 11.88 -2.87 -11.48
CA HIS A 114 13.00 -3.74 -11.12
C HIS A 114 12.65 -4.76 -10.02
N LEU A 115 11.74 -4.45 -9.09
CA LEU A 115 11.18 -5.42 -8.14
C LEU A 115 10.39 -6.52 -8.85
N GLU A 116 9.59 -6.17 -9.86
CA GLU A 116 8.86 -7.13 -10.70
C GLU A 116 9.80 -8.00 -11.54
N GLU A 117 10.86 -7.43 -12.10
CA GLU A 117 11.95 -8.18 -12.76
C GLU A 117 12.63 -9.15 -11.78
N LEU A 118 12.98 -8.67 -10.57
CA LEU A 118 13.64 -9.48 -9.55
C LEU A 118 12.77 -10.66 -9.13
N TYR A 119 11.52 -10.41 -8.77
CA TYR A 119 10.53 -11.43 -8.44
C TYR A 119 10.40 -12.47 -9.57
N THR A 120 10.27 -12.02 -10.83
CA THR A 120 10.06 -12.91 -11.98
C THR A 120 11.24 -13.86 -12.22
N GLU A 121 12.48 -13.39 -12.07
CA GLU A 121 13.66 -14.25 -12.18
C GLU A 121 13.68 -15.35 -11.13
N TYR A 122 13.31 -15.02 -9.89
CA TYR A 122 13.25 -15.98 -8.80
C TYR A 122 12.06 -16.94 -8.92
N ASP A 123 10.87 -16.45 -9.27
CA ASP A 123 9.67 -17.28 -9.48
C ASP A 123 9.91 -18.32 -10.58
N THR A 124 10.52 -17.89 -11.69
CA THR A 124 10.93 -18.77 -12.80
C THR A 124 11.92 -19.82 -12.32
N ALA A 125 12.99 -19.40 -11.62
CA ALA A 125 14.01 -20.32 -11.13
C ALA A 125 13.46 -21.37 -10.13
N ILE A 126 12.57 -20.94 -9.23
CA ILE A 126 11.93 -21.79 -8.23
C ILE A 126 10.96 -22.79 -8.90
N LYS A 127 10.02 -22.31 -9.72
CA LYS A 127 8.99 -23.16 -10.35
C LYS A 127 9.56 -24.09 -11.43
N GLU A 128 10.53 -23.62 -12.21
CA GLU A 128 11.16 -24.41 -13.29
C GLU A 128 12.41 -25.18 -12.83
N GLN A 129 12.80 -25.06 -11.56
CA GLN A 129 14.02 -25.66 -10.97
C GLN A 129 15.30 -25.34 -11.77
N LYS A 130 15.40 -24.08 -12.23
CA LYS A 130 16.53 -23.58 -13.02
C LYS A 130 17.55 -22.85 -12.17
N ASP A 131 18.81 -22.88 -12.61
CA ASP A 131 19.85 -22.04 -12.03
C ASP A 131 19.53 -20.55 -12.22
N ILE A 132 19.62 -19.81 -11.12
CA ILE A 132 19.45 -18.36 -11.09
C ILE A 132 20.66 -17.68 -11.76
N ASN A 133 20.41 -16.77 -12.69
CA ASN A 133 21.44 -15.88 -13.24
C ASN A 133 21.86 -14.85 -12.17
N LYS A 134 22.87 -15.20 -11.37
CA LYS A 134 23.37 -14.39 -10.25
C LYS A 134 23.81 -12.98 -10.70
N GLU A 135 24.47 -12.85 -11.84
CA GLU A 135 24.94 -11.54 -12.35
C GLU A 135 23.75 -10.62 -12.67
N ARG A 136 22.70 -11.17 -13.29
CA ARG A 136 21.46 -10.42 -13.57
C ARG A 136 20.73 -10.04 -12.28
N ILE A 137 20.62 -10.96 -11.32
CA ILE A 137 20.03 -10.69 -10.01
C ILE A 137 20.75 -9.55 -9.27
N GLU A 138 22.08 -9.62 -9.16
CA GLU A 138 22.85 -8.58 -8.47
C GLU A 138 22.80 -7.23 -9.22
N SER A 139 22.71 -7.26 -10.57
CA SER A 139 22.46 -6.04 -11.37
C SER A 139 21.10 -5.42 -11.06
N ILE A 140 20.02 -6.21 -11.01
CA ILE A 140 18.67 -5.73 -10.69
C ILE A 140 18.62 -5.16 -9.26
N LYS A 141 19.15 -5.89 -8.27
CA LYS A 141 19.29 -5.42 -6.87
C LYS A 141 20.02 -4.09 -6.79
N THR A 142 21.16 -3.96 -7.49
CA THR A 142 21.95 -2.73 -7.50
C THR A 142 21.12 -1.54 -8.00
N LYS A 143 20.33 -1.71 -9.07
CA LYS A 143 19.44 -0.66 -9.58
C LYS A 143 18.36 -0.25 -8.58
N ILE A 144 17.68 -1.22 -7.95
CA ILE A 144 16.69 -0.95 -6.89
C ILE A 144 17.35 -0.15 -5.76
N GLU A 145 18.51 -0.59 -5.30
CA GLU A 145 19.24 0.07 -4.22
C GLU A 145 19.76 1.46 -4.60
N GLU A 146 20.23 1.69 -5.84
CA GLU A 146 20.60 3.01 -6.34
C GLU A 146 19.38 3.94 -6.43
N ILE A 147 18.19 3.40 -6.72
CA ILE A 147 16.95 4.16 -6.69
C ILE A 147 16.59 4.56 -5.26
N LEU A 148 16.59 3.61 -4.33
CA LEU A 148 16.26 3.82 -2.92
C LEU A 148 17.32 4.60 -2.13
N LYS A 149 18.49 4.91 -2.72
CA LYS A 149 19.56 5.71 -2.10
C LYS A 149 19.61 7.18 -2.53
N LYS A 150 18.92 7.57 -3.62
CA LYS A 150 18.79 9.00 -4.01
C LYS A 150 17.72 9.71 -3.20
#